data_AF-A0A1Q7RKH6-F1
#
_entry.id   AF-A0A1Q7RKH6-F1
#
_cell.length_a   1.000
_cell.length_b   1.000
_cell.length_c   1.000
_cell.angle_alpha   90.00
_cell.angle_beta   90.00
_cell.angle_gamma   90.00
#
_symmetry.space_group_name_H-M   'P 1'
#
loop_
_entity.id
_entity.type
_entity.pdbx_description
1 polymer ?
#
loop_
_entity_poly.entity_id
_entity_poly.type
_entity_poly.pdbx_seq_one_letter_code
_entity_poly.pdbx_strand_id
1 'polypeptide(L)'
;MRVVDPPTDAELAAALREPRLFAALSRYMQPMRYELVVERKLGATLPAAMNLAVLIVAALRIRTGSELLLPAFADYSWSTIAAIVDGRCTAGLLEDVAQFRRVGEPTLVTAADLEWVWPRLPGLADLLEAPRFRLALDALATCRQEANPRLAAVKLWAGSEALMACGVDRHGRLAGRVAAVLEPRGPGRPEIYEQVTDLDAMRARVLLSELLSPDDIDGHLGEVRGLLARLLRTIVDAGRLPTPAALDQSLFC
;
A
#
# COMPACT_ATOMS: atom_id res chain seq x y z
N MET A 1 -7.90 -15.68 6.90
CA MET A 1 -9.02 -16.64 6.99
C MET A 1 -10.16 -16.15 6.14
N ARG A 2 -10.95 -17.03 5.50
CA ARG A 2 -12.17 -16.62 4.79
C ARG A 2 -13.27 -16.31 5.80
N VAL A 3 -14.00 -15.22 5.58
CA VAL A 3 -15.20 -14.91 6.35
C VAL A 3 -16.36 -15.75 5.82
N VAL A 4 -17.00 -16.49 6.73
CA VAL A 4 -18.19 -17.29 6.47
C VAL A 4 -19.34 -16.62 7.20
N ASP A 5 -20.47 -16.40 6.52
CA ASP A 5 -21.68 -15.80 7.10
C ASP A 5 -21.42 -14.49 7.86
N PRO A 6 -21.06 -13.39 7.16
CA PRO A 6 -20.86 -12.08 7.79
C PRO A 6 -22.14 -11.63 8.51
N PRO A 7 -22.03 -10.88 9.63
CA PRO A 7 -23.19 -10.48 10.42
C PRO A 7 -24.14 -9.61 9.59
N THR A 8 -25.40 -9.59 10.02
CA THR A 8 -26.41 -8.60 9.63
C THR A 8 -26.25 -7.31 10.43
N ASP A 9 -26.96 -6.26 10.01
CA ASP A 9 -26.94 -4.97 10.71
C ASP A 9 -27.36 -5.10 12.18
N ALA A 10 -28.42 -5.86 12.46
CA ALA A 10 -28.92 -6.07 13.81
C ALA A 10 -27.92 -6.85 14.69
N GLU A 11 -27.29 -7.87 14.12
CA GLU A 11 -26.29 -8.70 14.80
C GLU A 11 -25.03 -7.89 15.10
N LEU A 12 -24.52 -7.13 14.14
CA LEU A 12 -23.37 -6.26 14.34
C LEU A 12 -23.68 -5.19 15.41
N ALA A 13 -24.84 -4.55 15.35
CA ALA A 13 -25.24 -3.56 16.34
C ALA A 13 -25.34 -4.15 17.76
N ALA A 14 -25.87 -5.37 17.90
CA ALA A 14 -25.99 -6.05 19.19
C ALA A 14 -24.63 -6.53 19.75
N ALA A 15 -23.68 -6.87 18.89
CA ALA A 15 -22.37 -7.35 19.29
C ALA A 15 -21.44 -6.26 19.81
N LEU A 16 -21.54 -5.04 19.26
CA LEU A 16 -20.57 -3.97 19.48
C LEU A 16 -20.59 -3.38 20.90
N ARG A 17 -19.41 -3.29 21.51
CA ARG A 17 -19.19 -2.57 22.77
C ARG A 17 -19.39 -1.07 22.66
N GLU A 18 -19.08 -0.51 21.50
CA GLU A 18 -19.30 0.91 21.19
C GLU A 18 -20.35 1.06 20.08
N PRO A 19 -21.65 1.14 20.41
CA PRO A 19 -22.72 1.20 19.41
C PRO A 19 -22.59 2.36 18.41
N ARG A 20 -21.95 3.46 18.81
CA ARG A 20 -21.68 4.63 17.94
C ARG A 20 -20.84 4.30 16.70
N LEU A 21 -20.05 3.22 16.74
CA LEU A 21 -19.21 2.78 15.62
C LEU A 21 -19.99 2.00 14.56
N PHE A 22 -21.23 1.61 14.86
CA PHE A 22 -22.07 0.79 13.98
C PHE A 22 -22.17 1.38 12.56
N ALA A 23 -22.56 2.66 12.45
CA ALA A 23 -22.78 3.29 11.15
C ALA A 23 -21.51 3.30 10.27
N ALA A 24 -20.34 3.38 10.89
CA ALA A 24 -19.08 3.39 10.17
C ALA A 24 -18.66 1.97 9.73
N LEU A 25 -18.84 0.98 10.62
CA LEU A 25 -18.47 -0.42 10.40
C LEU A 25 -19.43 -1.17 9.47
N SER A 26 -20.73 -0.85 9.50
CA SER A 26 -21.74 -1.52 8.69
C SER A 26 -21.46 -1.40 7.18
N ARG A 27 -20.81 -0.32 6.74
CA ARG A 27 -20.35 -0.13 5.35
C ARG A 27 -19.42 -1.23 4.87
N TYR A 28 -18.63 -1.83 5.76
CA TYR A 28 -17.66 -2.88 5.43
C TYR A 28 -18.15 -4.29 5.75
N MET A 29 -19.32 -4.41 6.36
CA MET A 29 -19.88 -5.67 6.88
C MET A 29 -19.99 -6.77 5.82
N GLN A 30 -20.63 -6.45 4.69
CA GLN A 30 -20.87 -7.40 3.59
C GLN A 30 -19.68 -7.53 2.62
N PRO A 31 -18.94 -6.45 2.28
CA PRO A 31 -17.76 -6.54 1.42
C PRO A 31 -16.57 -7.31 2.02
N MET A 32 -16.51 -7.46 3.35
CA MET A 32 -15.39 -8.12 4.03
C MET A 32 -15.46 -9.64 3.82
N ARG A 33 -14.55 -10.15 2.97
CA ARG A 33 -14.49 -11.57 2.57
C ARG A 33 -13.38 -12.35 3.28
N TYR A 34 -12.39 -11.66 3.82
CA TYR A 34 -11.23 -12.25 4.47
C TYR A 34 -10.86 -11.44 5.70
N GLU A 35 -10.29 -12.14 6.68
CA GLU A 35 -9.74 -11.54 7.90
C GLU A 35 -8.28 -11.97 8.09
N LEU A 36 -7.46 -11.05 8.59
CA LEU A 36 -6.11 -11.32 9.06
C LEU A 36 -6.17 -11.58 10.56
N VAL A 37 -5.84 -12.80 10.98
CA VAL A 37 -5.88 -13.18 12.39
C VAL A 37 -4.49 -12.98 12.98
N VAL A 38 -4.40 -12.16 14.02
CA VAL A 38 -3.19 -12.00 14.82
C VAL A 38 -3.36 -12.76 16.11
N GLU A 39 -2.53 -13.78 16.31
CA GLU A 39 -2.54 -14.54 17.55
C GLU A 39 -2.09 -13.67 18.74
N ARG A 40 -2.75 -13.84 19.89
CA ARG A 40 -2.43 -13.07 21.12
C ARG A 40 -0.96 -13.16 21.54
N LYS A 41 -0.30 -14.28 21.27
CA LYS A 41 1.14 -14.47 21.56
C LYS A 41 2.05 -13.53 20.74
N LEU A 42 1.58 -13.10 19.57
CA LEU A 42 2.29 -12.19 18.65
C LEU A 42 1.83 -10.74 18.83
N GLY A 43 0.56 -10.54 19.24
CA GLY A 43 -0.02 -9.24 19.56
C GLY A 43 -0.63 -9.24 20.96
N ALA A 44 0.20 -9.11 21.98
CA ALA A 44 -0.22 -9.20 23.39
C ALA A 44 -1.23 -8.11 23.80
N THR A 45 -1.19 -6.97 23.11
CA THR A 45 -2.12 -5.86 23.28
C THR A 45 -2.80 -5.55 21.94
N LEU A 46 -3.98 -4.94 21.99
CA LEU A 46 -4.69 -4.50 20.79
C LEU A 46 -3.82 -3.58 19.90
N PRO A 47 -3.13 -2.55 20.42
CA PRO A 47 -2.22 -1.74 19.62
C PRO A 47 -1.10 -2.54 18.95
N ALA A 48 -0.49 -3.50 19.67
CA ALA A 48 0.56 -4.34 19.10
C ALA A 48 0.02 -5.23 17.97
N ALA A 49 -1.17 -5.82 18.16
CA ALA A 49 -1.82 -6.62 17.13
C ALA A 49 -2.19 -5.80 15.89
N MET A 50 -2.72 -4.58 16.08
CA MET A 50 -3.03 -3.65 14.98
C MET A 50 -1.78 -3.24 14.21
N ASN A 51 -0.70 -2.86 14.92
CA ASN A 51 0.56 -2.50 14.28
C ASN A 51 1.13 -3.65 13.43
N LEU A 52 1.09 -4.88 13.97
CA LEU A 52 1.52 -6.06 13.23
C LEU A 52 0.63 -6.29 11.99
N ALA A 53 -0.69 -6.15 12.12
CA ALA A 53 -1.63 -6.31 11.01
C ALA A 53 -1.37 -5.30 9.89
N VAL A 54 -1.21 -4.02 10.25
CA VAL A 54 -0.87 -2.94 9.31
C VAL A 54 0.46 -3.21 8.61
N LEU A 55 1.47 -3.67 9.34
CA LEU A 55 2.78 -3.99 8.79
C LEU A 55 2.73 -5.19 7.81
N ILE A 56 1.96 -6.23 8.14
CA ILE A 56 1.72 -7.36 7.23
C ILE A 56 1.04 -6.90 5.94
N VAL A 57 -0.03 -6.08 6.05
CA VAL A 57 -0.76 -5.58 4.88
C VAL A 57 0.12 -4.65 4.04
N ALA A 58 0.94 -3.79 4.66
CA ALA A 58 1.92 -2.98 3.97
C ALA A 58 2.92 -3.83 3.18
N ALA A 59 3.49 -4.86 3.82
CA ALA A 59 4.43 -5.77 3.17
C ALA A 59 3.80 -6.54 2.01
N LEU A 60 2.54 -6.98 2.17
CA LEU A 60 1.78 -7.62 1.09
C LEU A 60 1.54 -6.67 -0.09
N ARG A 61 1.14 -5.41 0.17
CA ARG A 61 0.99 -4.38 -0.87
C ARG A 61 2.29 -4.17 -1.65
N ILE A 62 3.43 -4.11 -0.95
CA ILE A 62 4.76 -3.99 -1.57
C ILE A 62 5.07 -5.23 -2.44
N ARG A 63 4.85 -6.43 -1.90
CA ARG A 63 5.22 -7.70 -2.55
C ARG A 63 4.45 -7.96 -3.84
N THR A 64 3.14 -7.76 -3.78
CA THR A 64 2.21 -8.19 -4.84
C THR A 64 1.73 -7.03 -5.70
N GLY A 65 1.87 -5.79 -5.24
CA GLY A 65 1.16 -4.66 -5.85
C GLY A 65 -0.36 -4.82 -5.74
N SER A 66 -0.85 -5.63 -4.79
CA SER A 66 -2.28 -5.82 -4.57
C SER A 66 -2.94 -4.59 -3.92
N GLU A 67 -4.25 -4.50 -4.11
CA GLU A 67 -5.11 -3.44 -3.58
C GLU A 67 -5.86 -3.94 -2.35
N LEU A 68 -5.12 -4.43 -1.37
CA LEU A 68 -5.69 -4.84 -0.09
C LEU A 68 -6.17 -3.60 0.65
N LEU A 69 -7.38 -3.65 1.20
CA LEU A 69 -7.92 -2.68 2.15
C LEU A 69 -8.07 -3.39 3.49
N LEU A 70 -7.59 -2.77 4.57
CA LEU A 70 -7.79 -3.26 5.93
C LEU A 70 -8.72 -2.28 6.66
N PRO A 71 -10.05 -2.36 6.44
CA PRO A 71 -10.95 -1.28 6.82
C PRO A 71 -11.24 -1.24 8.33
N ALA A 72 -11.17 -2.38 9.01
CA ALA A 72 -11.59 -2.52 10.39
C ALA A 72 -10.78 -3.60 11.13
N PHE A 73 -10.85 -3.56 12.45
CA PHE A 73 -10.41 -4.62 13.35
C PHE A 73 -11.55 -5.06 14.27
N ALA A 74 -11.48 -6.29 14.78
CA ALA A 74 -12.34 -6.79 15.83
C ALA A 74 -11.57 -7.81 16.69
N ASP A 75 -11.92 -7.94 17.97
CA ASP A 75 -11.39 -8.97 18.88
C ASP A 75 -12.12 -10.32 18.78
N TYR A 76 -13.17 -10.39 17.95
CA TYR A 76 -13.84 -11.61 17.52
C TYR A 76 -13.80 -11.75 15.99
N SER A 77 -13.79 -12.98 15.49
CA SER A 77 -13.85 -13.24 14.05
C SER A 77 -15.13 -12.70 13.45
N TRP A 78 -15.04 -12.11 12.26
CA TRP A 78 -16.20 -11.57 11.54
C TRP A 78 -17.22 -12.66 11.23
N SER A 79 -16.77 -13.92 11.13
CA SER A 79 -17.64 -15.09 10.91
C SER A 79 -18.43 -15.52 12.16
N THR A 80 -18.10 -14.96 13.32
CA THR A 80 -18.65 -15.38 14.62
C THR A 80 -19.34 -14.26 15.38
N ILE A 81 -19.20 -13.02 14.92
CA ILE A 81 -19.79 -11.83 15.55
C ILE A 81 -21.31 -11.95 15.70
N ALA A 82 -21.99 -12.62 14.77
CA ALA A 82 -23.44 -12.83 14.85
C ALA A 82 -23.91 -13.58 16.11
N ALA A 83 -23.04 -14.41 16.72
CA ALA A 83 -23.34 -15.13 17.95
C ALA A 83 -23.14 -14.26 19.22
N ILE A 84 -22.71 -13.00 19.07
CA ILE A 84 -22.44 -12.09 20.18
C ILE A 84 -23.63 -11.12 20.31
N VAL A 85 -24.37 -11.23 21.40
CA VAL A 85 -25.61 -10.47 21.62
C VAL A 85 -25.58 -9.58 22.87
N ASP A 86 -24.42 -9.49 23.52
CA ASP A 86 -24.22 -8.86 24.82
C ASP A 86 -23.24 -7.66 24.77
N GLY A 87 -22.99 -7.09 23.59
CA GLY A 87 -22.19 -5.87 23.44
C GLY A 87 -20.71 -6.03 23.85
N ARG A 88 -20.16 -7.24 23.85
CA ARG A 88 -18.77 -7.46 24.30
C ARG A 88 -17.71 -7.34 23.22
N CYS A 89 -18.08 -7.26 21.94
CA CYS A 89 -17.13 -7.15 20.83
C CYS A 89 -16.47 -5.77 20.79
N THR A 90 -15.15 -5.73 20.90
CA THR A 90 -14.35 -4.53 20.63
C THR A 90 -13.95 -4.53 19.17
N ALA A 91 -14.46 -3.55 18.43
CA ALA A 91 -14.13 -3.32 17.03
C ALA A 91 -13.90 -1.84 16.75
N GLY A 92 -13.23 -1.54 15.65
CA GLY A 92 -12.97 -0.17 15.23
C GLY A 92 -12.48 -0.10 13.79
N LEU A 93 -12.36 1.13 13.29
CA LEU A 93 -11.87 1.39 11.94
C LEU A 93 -10.34 1.44 11.90
N LEU A 94 -9.77 1.03 10.78
CA LEU A 94 -8.36 1.15 10.45
C LEU A 94 -8.21 2.04 9.22
N GLU A 95 -8.67 1.55 8.07
CA GLU A 95 -8.64 2.28 6.81
C GLU A 95 -10.07 2.60 6.34
N ASP A 96 -10.67 3.64 6.93
CA ASP A 96 -12.02 4.06 6.55
C ASP A 96 -12.02 4.87 5.26
N VAL A 97 -12.16 4.18 4.13
CA VAL A 97 -12.15 4.75 2.79
C VAL A 97 -13.47 4.44 2.07
N ALA A 98 -14.46 5.31 2.28
CA ALA A 98 -15.80 5.14 1.68
C ALA A 98 -15.79 5.12 0.13
N GLN A 99 -14.77 5.71 -0.50
CA GLN A 99 -14.65 5.85 -1.96
C GLN A 99 -13.49 5.04 -2.54
N PHE A 100 -13.19 3.86 -1.98
CA PHE A 100 -12.09 3.03 -2.47
C PHE A 100 -12.31 2.65 -3.96
N ARG A 101 -11.52 3.25 -4.86
CA ARG A 101 -11.58 2.97 -6.29
C ARG A 101 -10.77 1.72 -6.63
N ARG A 102 -11.45 0.70 -7.14
CA ARG A 102 -10.78 -0.41 -7.86
C ARG A 102 -10.32 0.12 -9.22
N VAL A 103 -9.05 -0.03 -9.53
CA VAL A 103 -8.52 0.24 -10.88
C VAL A 103 -7.58 -0.90 -11.24
N GLY A 104 -7.89 -1.57 -12.35
CA GLY A 104 -7.21 -2.79 -12.76
C GLY A 104 -7.81 -4.06 -12.17
N GLU A 105 -7.22 -5.19 -12.55
CA GLU A 105 -7.66 -6.51 -12.14
C GLU A 105 -7.18 -6.86 -10.72
N PRO A 106 -7.98 -7.59 -9.92
CA PRO A 106 -7.56 -8.05 -8.60
C PRO A 106 -6.31 -8.94 -8.67
N THR A 107 -5.28 -8.60 -7.90
CA THR A 107 -4.10 -9.45 -7.74
C THR A 107 -4.36 -10.55 -6.71
N LEU A 108 -4.18 -11.81 -7.10
CA LEU A 108 -4.22 -12.94 -6.17
C LEU A 108 -3.03 -12.86 -5.19
N VAL A 109 -3.32 -12.93 -3.89
CA VAL A 109 -2.32 -13.07 -2.83
C VAL A 109 -2.24 -14.54 -2.44
N THR A 110 -1.03 -15.09 -2.47
CA THR A 110 -0.75 -16.53 -2.26
C THR A 110 0.00 -16.78 -0.96
N ALA A 111 0.13 -18.04 -0.56
CA ALA A 111 0.96 -18.43 0.58
C ALA A 111 2.44 -18.05 0.39
N ALA A 112 2.97 -18.14 -0.84
CA ALA A 112 4.34 -17.75 -1.15
C ALA A 112 4.61 -16.26 -0.91
N ASP A 113 3.59 -15.40 -1.04
CA ASP A 113 3.72 -13.99 -0.71
C ASP A 113 3.88 -13.78 0.79
N LEU A 114 3.17 -14.56 1.62
CA LEU A 114 3.32 -14.54 3.07
C LEU A 114 4.68 -15.07 3.53
N GLU A 115 5.21 -16.09 2.85
CA GLU A 115 6.57 -16.60 3.09
C GLU A 115 7.65 -15.56 2.79
N TRP A 116 7.42 -14.67 1.81
CA TRP A 116 8.30 -13.53 1.56
C TRP A 116 8.14 -12.46 2.66
N VAL A 117 6.90 -12.15 3.06
CA VAL A 117 6.56 -11.08 4.01
C VAL A 117 7.11 -11.36 5.41
N TRP A 118 6.84 -12.56 5.95
CA TRP A 118 7.11 -12.87 7.36
C TRP A 118 8.55 -12.58 7.82
N PRO A 119 9.61 -13.07 7.15
CA PRO A 119 10.99 -12.81 7.56
C PRO A 119 11.42 -11.35 7.37
N ARG A 120 10.67 -10.53 6.62
CA ARG A 120 11.02 -9.13 6.32
C ARG A 120 10.34 -8.12 7.22
N LEU A 121 9.39 -8.53 8.06
CA LEU A 121 8.64 -7.62 8.94
C LEU A 121 9.57 -6.77 9.85
N PRO A 122 10.61 -7.33 10.51
CA PRO A 122 11.47 -6.50 11.36
C PRO A 122 12.21 -5.42 10.57
N GLY A 123 12.84 -5.78 9.45
CA GLY A 123 13.55 -4.81 8.60
C GLY A 123 12.61 -3.79 7.95
N LEU A 124 11.36 -4.17 7.65
CA LEU A 124 10.36 -3.23 7.18
C LEU A 124 9.98 -2.21 8.26
N ALA A 125 9.86 -2.64 9.52
CA ALA A 125 9.62 -1.72 10.64
C ALA A 125 10.76 -0.69 10.77
N ASP A 126 12.02 -1.13 10.67
CA ASP A 126 13.18 -0.24 10.71
C ASP A 126 13.18 0.74 9.52
N LEU A 127 12.80 0.29 8.32
CA LEU A 127 12.69 1.15 7.15
C LEU A 127 11.60 2.23 7.31
N LEU A 128 10.51 1.94 8.04
CA LEU A 128 9.42 2.88 8.26
C LEU A 128 9.79 4.07 9.16
N GLU A 129 10.84 3.94 9.96
CA GLU A 129 11.40 5.05 10.71
C GLU A 129 12.03 6.12 9.79
N ALA A 130 12.39 5.75 8.56
CA ALA A 130 12.93 6.68 7.57
C ALA A 130 11.79 7.47 6.87
N PRO A 131 11.73 8.81 6.97
CA PRO A 131 10.62 9.60 6.42
C PRO A 131 10.40 9.43 4.92
N ARG A 132 11.48 9.25 4.15
CA ARG A 132 11.44 9.00 2.69
C ARG A 132 10.74 7.69 2.35
N PHE A 133 11.01 6.65 3.12
CA PHE A 133 10.40 5.33 2.91
C PHE A 133 8.94 5.35 3.35
N ARG A 134 8.64 5.94 4.51
CA ARG A 134 7.26 6.10 4.99
C ARG A 134 6.38 6.85 3.99
N LEU A 135 6.85 8.00 3.48
CA LEU A 135 6.11 8.75 2.45
C LEU A 135 5.82 7.92 1.20
N ALA A 136 6.78 7.11 0.77
CA ALA A 136 6.62 6.25 -0.39
C ALA A 136 5.61 5.12 -0.16
N LEU A 137 5.64 4.50 1.02
CA LEU A 137 4.64 3.51 1.40
C LEU A 137 3.24 4.14 1.51
N ASP A 138 3.13 5.30 2.16
CA ASP A 138 1.87 6.03 2.30
C ASP A 138 1.29 6.37 0.92
N ALA A 139 2.14 6.88 0.01
CA ALA A 139 1.75 7.14 -1.37
C ALA A 139 1.21 5.89 -2.07
N LEU A 140 1.88 4.74 -1.93
CA LEU A 140 1.41 3.48 -2.50
C LEU A 140 0.07 3.05 -1.89
N ALA A 141 -0.06 3.12 -0.56
CA ALA A 141 -1.22 2.64 0.18
C ALA A 141 -2.47 3.51 0.00
N THR A 142 -2.30 4.84 -0.09
CA THR A 142 -3.42 5.78 -0.08
C THR A 142 -3.78 6.33 -1.47
N CYS A 143 -2.99 6.08 -2.53
CA CYS A 143 -3.25 6.67 -3.84
C CYS A 143 -4.68 6.44 -4.37
N ARG A 144 -5.31 5.32 -4.03
CA ARG A 144 -6.69 4.96 -4.45
C ARG A 144 -7.79 5.47 -3.53
N GLN A 145 -7.41 6.10 -2.43
CA GLN A 145 -8.32 6.84 -1.56
C GLN A 145 -8.58 8.25 -2.12
N GLU A 146 -7.75 8.70 -3.06
CA GLU A 146 -7.93 9.98 -3.73
C GLU A 146 -9.07 9.92 -4.74
N ALA A 147 -10.07 10.77 -4.54
CA ALA A 147 -11.17 10.93 -5.49
C ALA A 147 -10.68 11.46 -6.86
N ASN A 148 -9.66 12.33 -6.84
CA ASN A 148 -9.08 12.89 -8.06
C ASN A 148 -7.86 12.06 -8.52
N PRO A 149 -7.94 11.38 -9.68
CA PRO A 149 -6.85 10.54 -10.17
C PRO A 149 -5.56 11.32 -10.49
N ARG A 150 -5.67 12.63 -10.80
CA ARG A 150 -4.47 13.48 -11.01
C ARG A 150 -3.73 13.71 -9.69
N LEU A 151 -4.44 13.89 -8.58
CA LEU A 151 -3.82 13.99 -7.25
C LEU A 151 -3.21 12.66 -6.80
N ALA A 152 -3.85 11.53 -7.12
CA ALA A 152 -3.25 10.21 -6.93
C ALA A 152 -1.90 10.09 -7.65
N ALA A 153 -1.80 10.59 -8.89
CA ALA A 153 -0.56 10.56 -9.66
C ALA A 153 0.53 11.43 -9.00
N VAL A 154 0.17 12.62 -8.50
CA VAL A 154 1.10 13.48 -7.73
C VAL A 154 1.66 12.73 -6.52
N LYS A 155 0.81 12.05 -5.75
CA LYS A 155 1.23 11.29 -4.56
C LYS A 155 2.22 10.19 -4.92
N LEU A 156 1.91 9.41 -5.95
CA LEU A 156 2.78 8.31 -6.40
C LEU A 156 4.16 8.82 -6.83
N TRP A 157 4.21 9.91 -7.62
CA TRP A 157 5.47 10.52 -8.01
C TRP A 157 6.25 11.09 -6.82
N ALA A 158 5.58 11.73 -5.88
CA ALA A 158 6.22 12.22 -4.66
C ALA A 158 6.86 11.07 -3.86
N GLY A 159 6.20 9.90 -3.79
CA GLY A 159 6.76 8.69 -3.19
C GLY A 159 8.03 8.20 -3.92
N SER A 160 7.99 8.10 -5.25
CA SER A 160 9.14 7.70 -6.06
C SER A 160 10.32 8.67 -5.92
N GLU A 161 10.07 9.98 -5.99
CA GLU A 161 11.07 11.03 -5.83
C GLU A 161 11.70 11.01 -4.42
N ALA A 162 10.89 10.74 -3.40
CA ALA A 162 11.35 10.61 -2.03
C ALA A 162 12.29 9.42 -1.85
N LEU A 163 11.95 8.24 -2.39
CA LEU A 163 12.84 7.08 -2.37
C LEU A 163 14.15 7.37 -3.08
N MET A 164 14.12 8.11 -4.19
CA MET A 164 15.31 8.41 -4.97
C MET A 164 16.08 9.64 -4.49
N ALA A 165 15.64 10.33 -3.43
CA ALA A 165 16.28 11.56 -2.92
C ALA A 165 16.55 12.61 -3.99
N CYS A 166 15.65 12.76 -4.98
CA CYS A 166 15.89 13.60 -6.15
C CYS A 166 15.84 15.11 -5.87
N GLY A 167 15.37 15.55 -4.69
CA GLY A 167 15.32 16.96 -4.34
C GLY A 167 14.53 17.80 -5.35
N VAL A 168 14.90 19.08 -5.51
CA VAL A 168 14.22 20.04 -6.40
C VAL A 168 14.80 20.06 -7.82
N ASP A 169 16.03 19.55 -8.00
CA ASP A 169 16.74 19.57 -9.29
C ASP A 169 16.66 18.22 -10.00
N ARG A 170 15.67 18.09 -10.90
CA ARG A 170 15.08 16.80 -11.30
C ARG A 170 15.52 16.26 -12.66
N HIS A 171 16.11 17.08 -13.53
CA HIS A 171 16.30 16.70 -14.94
C HIS A 171 17.20 15.46 -15.08
N GLY A 172 16.61 14.34 -15.52
CA GLY A 172 17.29 13.06 -15.77
C GLY A 172 17.74 12.27 -14.54
N ARG A 173 17.89 12.91 -13.37
CA ARG A 173 18.42 12.26 -12.16
C ARG A 173 17.47 11.19 -11.61
N LEU A 174 16.16 11.41 -11.73
CA LEU A 174 15.16 10.43 -11.28
C LEU A 174 15.24 9.14 -12.11
N ALA A 175 15.15 9.25 -13.43
CA ALA A 175 15.26 8.10 -14.34
C ALA A 175 16.56 7.32 -14.13
N GLY A 176 17.70 8.02 -14.03
CA GLY A 176 19.00 7.40 -13.77
C GLY A 176 19.03 6.61 -12.47
N ARG A 177 18.58 7.20 -11.35
CA ARG A 177 18.61 6.55 -10.04
C ARG A 177 17.63 5.38 -9.96
N VAL A 178 16.44 5.52 -10.54
CA VAL A 178 15.46 4.42 -10.63
C VAL A 178 16.03 3.25 -11.42
N ALA A 179 16.61 3.50 -12.59
CA ALA A 179 17.21 2.47 -13.42
C ALA A 179 18.38 1.77 -12.70
N ALA A 180 19.23 2.53 -11.99
CA ALA A 180 20.35 1.98 -11.24
C ALA A 180 19.92 1.14 -10.02
N VAL A 181 18.80 1.49 -9.38
CA VAL A 181 18.23 0.72 -8.26
C VAL A 181 17.56 -0.56 -8.75
N LEU A 182 16.79 -0.49 -9.84
CA LEU A 182 16.01 -1.63 -10.31
C LEU A 182 16.82 -2.64 -11.13
N GLU A 183 17.85 -2.19 -11.83
CA GLU A 183 18.63 -3.04 -12.72
C GLU A 183 20.15 -2.91 -12.47
N PRO A 184 20.88 -4.03 -12.45
CA PRO A 184 22.33 -3.99 -12.50
C PRO A 184 22.81 -3.37 -13.82
N ARG A 185 24.11 -3.15 -13.94
CA ARG A 185 24.69 -2.65 -15.19
C ARG A 185 24.50 -3.67 -16.30
N GLY A 186 23.95 -3.20 -17.41
CA GLY A 186 23.65 -4.04 -18.56
C GLY A 186 22.60 -3.40 -19.46
N PRO A 187 22.14 -4.15 -20.48
CA PRO A 187 21.19 -3.65 -21.48
C PRO A 187 19.81 -3.27 -20.90
N GLY A 188 19.39 -3.89 -19.78
CA GLY A 188 18.11 -3.56 -19.14
C GLY A 188 18.08 -2.19 -18.45
N ARG A 189 19.24 -1.61 -18.11
CA ARG A 189 19.28 -0.30 -17.42
C ARG A 189 18.83 0.86 -18.33
N PRO A 190 19.32 0.98 -19.59
CA PRO A 190 18.74 1.90 -20.57
C PRO A 190 17.23 1.77 -20.76
N GLU A 191 16.70 0.54 -20.81
CA GLU A 191 15.26 0.29 -20.99
C GLU A 191 14.44 0.87 -19.84
N ILE A 192 14.86 0.66 -18.59
CA ILE A 192 14.19 1.27 -17.42
C ILE A 192 14.35 2.79 -17.43
N TYR A 193 15.53 3.29 -17.83
CA TYR A 193 15.76 4.73 -17.92
C TYR A 193 14.78 5.40 -18.90
N GLU A 194 14.62 4.84 -20.10
CA GLU A 194 13.69 5.33 -21.12
C GLU A 194 12.24 5.24 -20.61
N GLN A 195 11.84 4.10 -20.05
CA GLN A 195 10.51 3.93 -19.46
C GLN A 195 10.18 5.00 -18.42
N VAL A 196 11.11 5.30 -17.51
CA VAL A 196 10.88 6.30 -16.45
C VAL A 196 10.86 7.72 -17.04
N THR A 197 11.65 7.98 -18.08
CA THR A 197 11.65 9.27 -18.78
C THR A 197 10.32 9.52 -19.48
N ASP A 198 9.77 8.51 -20.16
CA ASP A 198 8.46 8.60 -20.81
C ASP A 198 7.33 8.81 -19.79
N LEU A 199 7.39 8.09 -18.66
CA LEU A 199 6.46 8.28 -17.55
C LEU A 199 6.54 9.69 -16.96
N ASP A 200 7.73 10.25 -16.75
CA ASP A 200 7.87 11.62 -16.23
C ASP A 200 7.41 12.67 -17.26
N ALA A 201 7.60 12.43 -18.57
CA ALA A 201 7.02 13.27 -19.61
C ALA A 201 5.48 13.21 -19.60
N MET A 202 4.89 12.02 -19.42
CA MET A 202 3.44 11.83 -19.30
C MET A 202 2.87 12.49 -18.03
N ARG A 203 3.64 12.56 -16.93
CA ARG A 203 3.25 13.25 -15.69
C ARG A 203 2.83 14.70 -15.95
N ALA A 204 3.60 15.47 -16.70
CA ALA A 204 3.26 16.86 -17.01
C ALA A 204 1.92 16.97 -17.75
N ARG A 205 1.67 16.06 -18.71
CA ARG A 205 0.39 15.97 -19.43
C ARG A 205 -0.76 15.60 -18.49
N VAL A 206 -0.57 14.63 -17.60
CA VAL A 206 -1.56 14.22 -16.60
C VAL A 206 -1.91 15.34 -15.61
N LEU A 207 -1.01 16.29 -15.36
CA LEU A 207 -1.31 17.40 -14.45
C LEU A 207 -1.96 18.59 -15.16
N LEU A 208 -1.54 18.89 -16.39
CA LEU A 208 -1.86 20.16 -17.04
C LEU A 208 -2.79 20.04 -18.24
N SER A 209 -2.89 18.86 -18.86
CA SER A 209 -3.68 18.67 -20.07
C SER A 209 -5.12 18.29 -19.77
N GLU A 210 -6.06 19.05 -20.34
CA GLU A 210 -7.49 18.73 -20.35
C GLU A 210 -7.86 17.70 -21.43
N LEU A 211 -6.94 17.39 -22.34
CA LEU A 211 -7.18 16.54 -23.51
C LEU A 211 -6.99 15.03 -23.24
N LEU A 212 -6.49 14.66 -22.07
CA LEU A 212 -6.32 13.26 -21.71
C LEU A 212 -7.66 12.63 -21.32
N SER A 213 -7.91 11.45 -21.88
CA SER A 213 -9.06 10.64 -21.48
C SER A 213 -8.88 10.10 -20.06
N PRO A 214 -9.97 9.70 -19.38
CA PRO A 214 -9.87 8.99 -18.10
C PRO A 214 -8.99 7.74 -18.16
N ASP A 215 -9.05 6.99 -19.28
CA ASP A 215 -8.27 5.76 -19.47
C ASP A 215 -6.76 6.05 -19.58
N ASP A 216 -6.37 7.16 -20.21
CA ASP A 216 -4.96 7.58 -20.26
C ASP A 216 -4.41 7.88 -18.86
N ILE A 217 -5.23 8.50 -18.00
CA ILE A 217 -4.85 8.85 -16.63
C ILE A 217 -4.77 7.58 -15.77
N ASP A 218 -5.77 6.70 -15.87
CA ASP A 218 -5.81 5.44 -15.11
C ASP A 218 -4.68 4.48 -15.55
N GLY A 219 -4.32 4.46 -16.85
CA GLY A 219 -3.16 3.76 -17.38
C GLY A 219 -1.85 4.26 -16.78
N HIS A 220 -1.62 5.58 -16.82
CA HIS A 220 -0.44 6.21 -16.20
C HIS A 220 -0.36 5.93 -14.69
N LEU A 221 -1.49 5.98 -13.97
CA LEU A 221 -1.55 5.63 -12.56
C LEU A 221 -1.11 4.18 -12.32
N GLY A 222 -1.55 3.25 -13.15
CA GLY A 222 -1.15 1.84 -13.08
C GLY A 222 0.36 1.68 -13.21
N GLU A 223 0.96 2.33 -14.19
CA GLU A 223 2.39 2.23 -14.46
C GLU A 223 3.26 2.85 -13.36
N VAL A 224 2.94 4.08 -12.92
CA VAL A 224 3.70 4.75 -11.85
C VAL A 224 3.55 4.01 -10.52
N ARG A 225 2.37 3.46 -10.23
CA ARG A 225 2.14 2.61 -9.06
C ARG A 225 2.98 1.33 -9.13
N GLY A 226 3.02 0.68 -10.29
CA GLY A 226 3.86 -0.50 -10.53
C GLY A 226 5.34 -0.21 -10.33
N LEU A 227 5.82 0.94 -10.82
CA LEU A 227 7.18 1.41 -10.60
C LEU A 227 7.49 1.60 -9.11
N LEU A 228 6.62 2.31 -8.39
CA LEU A 228 6.80 2.56 -6.96
C LEU A 228 6.80 1.26 -6.14
N ALA A 229 5.90 0.32 -6.44
CA ALA A 229 5.87 -0.99 -5.80
C ALA A 229 7.17 -1.78 -6.05
N ARG A 230 7.71 -1.77 -7.28
CA ARG A 230 9.01 -2.39 -7.61
C ARG A 230 10.15 -1.75 -6.82
N LEU A 231 10.19 -0.42 -6.71
CA LEU A 231 11.20 0.29 -5.94
C LEU A 231 11.15 -0.07 -4.45
N LEU A 232 9.96 -0.01 -3.84
CA LEU A 232 9.77 -0.39 -2.44
C LEU A 232 10.19 -1.84 -2.20
N ARG A 233 9.79 -2.77 -3.07
CA ARG A 233 10.16 -4.18 -2.98
C ARG A 233 11.68 -4.37 -3.03
N THR A 234 12.34 -3.72 -3.97
CA THR A 234 13.81 -3.78 -4.12
C THR A 234 14.54 -3.27 -2.88
N ILE A 235 14.05 -2.18 -2.28
CA ILE A 235 14.62 -1.60 -1.06
C ILE A 235 14.40 -2.52 0.15
N VAL A 236 13.20 -3.12 0.27
CA VAL A 236 12.90 -4.09 1.33
C VAL A 236 13.75 -5.35 1.18
N ASP A 237 13.93 -5.86 -0.04
CA ASP A 237 14.81 -7.01 -0.31
C ASP A 237 16.28 -6.72 0.01
N ALA A 238 16.73 -5.47 -0.20
CA ALA A 238 18.06 -5.03 0.21
C ALA A 238 18.19 -4.80 1.73
N GLY A 239 17.07 -4.70 2.46
CA GLY A 239 17.03 -4.44 3.89
C GLY A 239 17.56 -3.07 4.32
N ARG A 240 17.75 -2.13 3.37
CA ARG A 240 18.30 -0.80 3.65
C ARG A 240 17.83 0.25 2.66
N LEU A 241 17.53 1.44 3.17
CA LEU A 241 17.22 2.59 2.32
C LEU A 241 18.52 3.18 1.74
N PRO A 242 18.65 3.34 0.40
CA PRO A 242 19.85 3.91 -0.18
C PRO A 242 20.02 5.39 0.18
N THR A 243 21.26 5.73 0.54
CA THR A 243 21.65 7.12 0.82
C THR A 243 21.77 7.91 -0.50
N PRO A 244 21.60 9.24 -0.48
CA PRO A 244 21.79 10.06 -1.67
C PRO A 244 23.15 9.83 -2.35
N ALA A 245 24.23 9.70 -1.56
CA ALA A 245 25.57 9.42 -2.06
C ALA A 245 25.68 8.05 -2.74
N ALA A 246 25.08 7.00 -2.15
CA ALA A 246 25.07 5.67 -2.76
C ALA A 246 24.28 5.64 -4.07
N LEU A 247 23.18 6.41 -4.15
CA LEU A 247 22.40 6.56 -5.38
C LEU A 247 23.21 7.25 -6.47
N ASP A 248 23.91 8.34 -6.16
CA ASP A 248 24.77 9.02 -7.15
C ASP A 248 25.93 8.13 -7.60
N GLN A 249 26.54 7.38 -6.68
CA GLN A 249 27.60 6.45 -7.02
C GLN A 249 27.10 5.35 -7.97
N SER A 250 25.89 4.84 -7.78
CA SER A 250 25.31 3.78 -8.64
C SER A 250 25.06 4.19 -10.10
N LEU A 251 25.09 5.50 -10.39
CA LEU A 251 25.01 6.02 -11.76
C LEU A 251 26.33 5.81 -12.52
N PHE A 252 27.46 5.89 -11.81
CA PHE A 252 28.82 5.85 -12.37
C PHE A 252 29.60 4.58 -12.03
N CYS A 253 29.12 3.77 -11.08
CA CYS A 253 29.68 2.48 -10.64
C CYS A 253 28.73 1.30 -10.89
#